data_AF-A0A7C2JWG1-F1
#
_entry.id   AF-A0A7C2JWG1-F1
#
_cell.length_a   1.000
_cell.length_b   1.000
_cell.length_c   1.000
_cell.angle_alpha   90.00
_cell.angle_beta   90.00
_cell.angle_gamma   90.00
#
_symmetry.space_group_name_H-M   'P 1'
#
loop_
_entity.id
_entity.type
_entity.pdbx_description
1 polymer ?
#
loop_
_entity_poly.entity_id
_entity_poly.type
_entity_poly.pdbx_seq_one_letter_code
_entity_poly.pdbx_strand_id
1 'polypeptide(L)'
;MSNHDLVYSTETGGLGNRLKSWVSSMRLAAEARVHWRVTPNMPAKFGDLFANDCAAEAVPEGARVYGSWRLAILPQDEPHLPAGFATVGAGAHPLVRGLGKAWWSLTGERTDRYRFMVFPKQHSRRSTRADARHIDLEYERIPQYFRDVYGPLFARIRFRPEIAGAASEWAAANIAADVVGVQVRTWRDDARRHRKYHVPSLRRLTRLLDALPNQRFFVVSDSDDIAPMLAARYGAHRVLAYPRTTPRADSWLAPRGIAEDLIDMLLLSRTSRLCASYLSTFSEVAWWLGGTKARVSVF
;
A
#
# COMPACT_ATOMS: atom_id res chain seq x y z
N MET A 1 13.41 -7.97 -30.47
CA MET A 1 12.19 -8.26 -29.69
C MET A 1 11.02 -7.63 -30.42
N SER A 2 9.91 -8.35 -30.56
CA SER A 2 8.69 -7.76 -31.13
C SER A 2 8.02 -6.89 -30.06
N ASN A 3 7.26 -5.86 -30.46
CA ASN A 3 6.49 -5.04 -29.50
C ASN A 3 5.49 -5.87 -28.66
N HIS A 4 5.17 -7.10 -29.09
CA HIS A 4 4.28 -8.02 -28.37
C HIS A 4 4.89 -8.62 -27.10
N ASP A 5 6.22 -8.58 -26.95
CA ASP A 5 6.93 -9.14 -25.80
C ASP A 5 7.03 -8.14 -24.62
N LEU A 6 6.76 -6.86 -24.87
CA LEU A 6 6.79 -5.80 -23.87
C LEU A 6 5.47 -5.68 -23.12
N VAL A 7 5.55 -5.43 -21.81
CA VAL A 7 4.40 -5.13 -20.96
C VAL A 7 4.59 -3.74 -20.35
N TYR A 8 3.58 -2.89 -20.55
CA TYR A 8 3.56 -1.52 -20.05
C TYR A 8 2.67 -1.41 -18.82
N SER A 9 3.22 -0.88 -17.73
CA SER A 9 2.43 -0.44 -16.58
C SER A 9 1.68 0.86 -16.93
N THR A 10 0.37 0.89 -16.74
CA THR A 10 -0.49 2.03 -17.13
C THR A 10 -1.45 2.50 -16.02
N GLU A 11 -1.29 2.01 -14.79
CA GLU A 11 -2.13 2.42 -13.66
C GLU A 11 -1.99 3.93 -13.38
N THR A 12 -3.12 4.60 -13.14
CA THR A 12 -3.19 6.06 -12.98
C THR A 12 -3.57 6.50 -11.56
N GLY A 13 -3.86 5.56 -10.66
CA GLY A 13 -4.16 5.83 -9.26
C GLY A 13 -2.98 6.39 -8.45
N GLY A 14 -3.09 6.33 -7.13
CA GLY A 14 -2.07 6.83 -6.21
C GLY A 14 -0.75 6.05 -6.28
N LEU A 15 0.30 6.59 -5.64
CA LEU A 15 1.68 6.08 -5.69
C LEU A 15 1.78 4.55 -5.45
N GLY A 16 1.13 4.04 -4.40
CA GLY A 16 1.12 2.61 -4.11
C GLY A 16 0.50 1.74 -5.22
N ASN A 17 -0.58 2.21 -5.85
CA ASN A 17 -1.22 1.49 -6.96
C ASN A 17 -0.27 1.41 -8.17
N ARG A 18 0.37 2.52 -8.52
CA ARG A 18 1.29 2.60 -9.66
C ARG A 18 2.51 1.70 -9.48
N LEU A 19 3.07 1.65 -8.27
CA LEU A 19 4.19 0.77 -7.93
C LEU A 19 3.81 -0.71 -8.05
N LYS A 20 2.63 -1.11 -7.55
CA LYS A 20 2.13 -2.49 -7.69
C LYS A 20 1.87 -2.88 -9.15
N SER A 21 1.32 -1.96 -9.94
CA SER A 21 1.13 -2.14 -11.38
C SER A 21 2.46 -2.34 -12.10
N TRP A 22 3.48 -1.55 -11.74
CA TRP A 22 4.81 -1.63 -12.32
C TRP A 22 5.51 -2.94 -11.97
N VAL A 23 5.53 -3.32 -10.70
CA VAL A 23 6.11 -4.60 -10.25
C VAL A 23 5.39 -5.79 -10.90
N SER A 24 4.07 -5.72 -11.06
CA SER A 24 3.31 -6.72 -11.81
C SER A 24 3.69 -6.78 -13.29
N SER A 25 3.99 -5.64 -13.90
CA SER A 25 4.49 -5.60 -15.27
C SER A 25 5.86 -6.28 -15.38
N MET A 26 6.76 -6.04 -14.41
CA MET A 26 8.07 -6.73 -14.33
C MET A 26 7.92 -8.24 -14.18
N ARG A 27 6.85 -8.69 -13.54
CA ARG A 27 6.51 -10.11 -13.42
C ARG A 27 6.05 -10.71 -14.74
N LEU A 28 5.32 -9.94 -15.54
CA LEU A 28 4.72 -10.39 -16.80
C LEU A 28 5.70 -10.35 -17.97
N ALA A 29 6.75 -9.52 -17.90
CA ALA A 29 7.81 -9.42 -18.89
C ALA A 29 9.12 -8.93 -18.26
N ALA A 30 10.25 -9.49 -18.72
CA ALA A 30 11.59 -9.12 -18.24
C ALA A 30 11.91 -7.63 -18.47
N GLU A 31 11.54 -7.13 -19.66
CA GLU A 31 11.73 -5.76 -20.14
C GLU A 31 10.48 -4.88 -19.95
N ALA A 32 9.86 -4.94 -18.77
CA ALA A 32 8.70 -4.12 -18.47
C ALA A 32 9.02 -2.61 -18.57
N ARG A 33 8.06 -1.85 -19.09
CA ARG A 33 8.12 -0.38 -19.22
C ARG A 33 7.00 0.27 -18.41
N VAL A 34 7.13 1.56 -18.12
CA VAL A 34 6.18 2.33 -17.31
C VAL A 34 5.69 3.53 -18.09
N HIS A 35 4.42 3.51 -18.48
CA HIS A 35 3.77 4.70 -18.96
C HIS A 35 3.19 5.48 -17.77
N TRP A 36 4.01 6.38 -17.22
CA TRP A 36 3.67 7.16 -16.03
C TRP A 36 2.93 8.45 -16.41
N ARG A 37 1.61 8.36 -16.58
CA ARG A 37 0.81 9.55 -16.91
C ARG A 37 0.75 10.54 -15.75
N VAL A 38 1.16 11.78 -16.00
CA VAL A 38 0.93 12.91 -15.09
C VAL A 38 -0.56 13.23 -15.07
N THR A 39 -1.13 13.36 -13.88
CA THR A 39 -2.56 13.65 -13.68
C THR A 39 -2.73 14.71 -12.59
N PRO A 40 -3.90 15.35 -12.45
CA PRO A 40 -4.13 16.31 -11.35
C PRO A 40 -3.83 15.75 -9.95
N ASN A 41 -4.01 14.45 -9.73
CA ASN A 41 -3.77 13.77 -8.44
C ASN A 41 -2.40 13.06 -8.36
N MET A 42 -1.57 13.21 -9.40
CA MET A 42 -0.21 12.67 -9.46
C MET A 42 0.62 13.56 -10.41
N PRO A 43 1.04 14.75 -9.94
CA PRO A 43 1.73 15.74 -10.76
C PRO A 43 3.20 15.41 -11.03
N ALA A 44 3.80 14.53 -10.23
CA ALA A 44 5.18 14.07 -10.43
C ALA A 44 5.31 13.20 -11.68
N LYS A 45 6.35 13.45 -12.48
CA LYS A 45 6.82 12.57 -13.55
C LYS A 45 7.55 11.37 -12.94
N PHE A 46 7.74 10.30 -13.73
CA PHE A 46 8.48 9.13 -13.29
C PHE A 46 9.92 9.47 -12.85
N GLY A 47 10.62 10.28 -13.65
CA GLY A 47 12.00 10.70 -13.38
C GLY A 47 12.16 11.62 -12.17
N ASP A 48 11.08 12.21 -11.67
CA ASP A 48 11.10 13.00 -10.43
C ASP A 48 11.21 12.09 -9.19
N LEU A 49 10.84 10.81 -9.30
CA LEU A 49 10.71 9.87 -8.19
C LEU A 49 11.70 8.71 -8.26
N PHE A 50 11.99 8.23 -9.47
CA PHE A 50 12.77 7.03 -9.71
C PHE A 50 13.96 7.29 -10.63
N ALA A 51 15.02 6.51 -10.42
CA ALA A 51 16.25 6.50 -11.22
C ALA A 51 16.30 5.32 -12.21
N ASN A 52 15.24 4.52 -12.31
CA ASN A 52 15.16 3.45 -13.31
C ASN A 52 15.03 4.03 -14.72
N ASP A 53 15.71 3.41 -15.69
CA ASP A 53 15.55 3.72 -17.11
C ASP A 53 14.47 2.80 -17.72
N CYS A 54 13.22 3.04 -17.37
CA CYS A 54 12.09 2.26 -17.91
C CYS A 54 10.82 3.10 -18.13
N ALA A 55 10.91 4.43 -18.02
CA ALA A 55 9.80 5.31 -18.35
C ALA A 55 9.53 5.28 -19.86
N ALA A 56 8.26 5.31 -20.23
CA ALA A 56 7.83 5.41 -21.62
C ALA A 56 6.85 6.57 -21.78
N GLU A 57 7.11 7.42 -22.77
CA GLU A 57 6.27 8.60 -23.07
C GLU A 57 4.88 8.19 -23.56
N ALA A 58 4.80 7.10 -24.34
CA ALA A 58 3.56 6.55 -24.86
C ALA A 58 3.56 5.02 -24.77
N VAL A 59 2.36 4.44 -24.83
CA VAL A 59 2.15 3.01 -25.01
C VAL A 59 2.01 2.74 -26.52
N PRO A 60 2.90 1.96 -27.15
CA PRO A 60 2.78 1.63 -28.57
C PRO A 60 1.46 0.92 -28.87
N GLU A 61 0.95 1.11 -30.08
CA GLU A 61 -0.22 0.37 -30.57
C GLU A 61 0.07 -1.14 -30.55
N GLY A 62 -0.90 -1.93 -30.08
CA GLY A 62 -0.77 -3.38 -29.94
C GLY A 62 0.09 -3.86 -28.77
N ALA A 63 0.70 -2.96 -27.98
CA ALA A 63 1.46 -3.34 -26.80
C ALA A 63 0.55 -3.93 -25.70
N ARG A 64 1.09 -4.89 -24.94
CA ARG A 64 0.40 -5.45 -23.77
C ARG A 64 0.46 -4.45 -22.63
N VAL A 65 -0.65 -4.24 -21.94
CA VAL A 65 -0.75 -3.31 -20.80
C VAL A 65 -1.15 -4.03 -19.53
N TYR A 66 -0.60 -3.59 -18.41
CA TYR A 66 -1.06 -3.93 -17.07
C TYR A 66 -1.40 -2.65 -16.33
N GLY A 67 -2.67 -2.47 -15.99
CA GLY A 67 -3.18 -1.31 -15.27
C GLY A 67 -4.03 -1.76 -14.09
N SER A 68 -3.38 -2.17 -13.00
CA SER A 68 -4.09 -2.60 -11.79
C SER A 68 -3.31 -2.26 -10.53
N TRP A 69 -4.05 -1.89 -9.48
CA TRP A 69 -3.54 -1.77 -8.12
C TRP A 69 -3.28 -3.11 -7.43
N ARG A 70 -3.65 -4.24 -8.06
CA ARG A 70 -3.39 -5.58 -7.56
C ARG A 70 -2.07 -6.13 -8.09
N LEU A 71 -1.49 -7.09 -7.37
CA LEU A 71 -0.37 -7.87 -7.85
C LEU A 71 -0.84 -8.94 -8.86
N ALA A 72 -0.17 -9.06 -10.00
CA ALA A 72 -0.53 -10.01 -11.07
C ALA A 72 -0.36 -11.49 -10.65
N ILE A 73 -1.46 -12.19 -10.44
CA ILE A 73 -1.46 -13.64 -10.18
C ILE A 73 -1.56 -14.41 -11.51
N LEU A 74 -0.58 -15.28 -11.76
CA LEU A 74 -0.46 -16.09 -12.98
C LEU A 74 -1.04 -17.50 -12.78
N PRO A 75 -1.35 -18.26 -13.85
CA PRO A 75 -1.90 -19.62 -13.72
C PRO A 75 -1.04 -20.57 -12.86
N GLN A 76 0.29 -20.47 -12.96
CA GLN A 76 1.21 -21.28 -12.15
C GLN A 76 1.19 -20.96 -10.65
N ASP A 77 0.58 -19.83 -10.25
CA ASP A 77 0.48 -19.42 -8.85
C ASP A 77 -0.69 -20.07 -8.13
N GLU A 78 -1.65 -20.59 -8.87
CA GLU A 78 -2.92 -21.07 -8.32
C GLU A 78 -2.75 -22.14 -7.23
N PRO A 79 -1.83 -23.11 -7.36
CA PRO A 79 -1.56 -24.07 -6.30
C PRO A 79 -1.02 -23.43 -5.00
N HIS A 80 -0.45 -22.23 -5.08
CA HIS A 80 0.13 -21.52 -3.95
C HIS A 80 -0.84 -20.53 -3.30
N LEU A 81 -2.00 -20.26 -3.89
CA LEU A 81 -3.04 -19.38 -3.34
C LEU A 81 -3.88 -20.12 -2.29
N PRO A 82 -3.76 -19.80 -0.99
CA PRO A 82 -4.53 -20.49 0.02
C PRO A 82 -6.04 -20.21 -0.15
N ALA A 83 -6.87 -21.17 0.25
CA ALA A 83 -8.29 -20.92 0.42
C ALA A 83 -8.51 -19.80 1.46
N GLY A 84 -9.51 -18.93 1.24
CA GLY A 84 -9.83 -17.85 2.18
C GLY A 84 -8.91 -16.62 2.13
N PHE A 85 -8.08 -16.51 1.10
CA PHE A 85 -7.37 -15.26 0.77
C PHE A 85 -8.32 -14.21 0.20
N ALA A 86 -7.99 -12.94 0.43
CA ALA A 86 -8.78 -11.77 0.11
C ALA A 86 -9.57 -11.93 -1.20
N THR A 87 -10.89 -11.88 -1.06
CA THR A 87 -11.84 -11.78 -2.16
C THR A 87 -12.29 -10.32 -2.34
N VAL A 88 -11.43 -9.34 -1.98
CA VAL A 88 -11.75 -7.90 -2.03
C VAL A 88 -11.93 -7.51 -3.49
N GLY A 89 -13.13 -7.70 -4.04
CA GLY A 89 -13.28 -7.69 -5.49
C GLY A 89 -14.45 -8.51 -6.02
N ALA A 90 -14.68 -9.69 -5.42
CA ALA A 90 -15.68 -10.65 -5.82
C ALA A 90 -17.10 -10.05 -5.85
N GLY A 91 -17.95 -10.39 -6.81
CA GLY A 91 -19.38 -10.18 -6.62
C GLY A 91 -19.96 -11.17 -5.60
N ALA A 92 -19.63 -11.10 -4.31
CA ALA A 92 -20.27 -12.00 -3.34
C ALA A 92 -21.71 -11.54 -3.07
N HIS A 93 -22.66 -12.44 -3.26
CA HIS A 93 -24.08 -12.20 -3.01
C HIS A 93 -24.30 -11.69 -1.57
N PRO A 94 -25.19 -10.71 -1.33
CA PRO A 94 -25.42 -10.12 -0.01
C PRO A 94 -25.72 -11.14 1.09
N LEU A 95 -26.44 -12.23 0.77
CA LEU A 95 -26.74 -13.32 1.72
C LEU A 95 -25.50 -14.10 2.14
N VAL A 96 -24.64 -14.49 1.18
CA VAL A 96 -23.37 -15.18 1.47
C VAL A 96 -22.48 -14.28 2.33
N ARG A 97 -22.48 -12.97 2.05
CA ARG A 97 -21.78 -11.97 2.86
C ARG A 97 -22.36 -11.84 4.27
N GLY A 98 -23.69 -11.90 4.41
CA GLY A 98 -24.39 -11.85 5.69
C GLY A 98 -24.10 -13.08 6.55
N LEU A 99 -24.18 -14.27 5.95
CA LEU A 99 -23.87 -15.55 6.60
C LEU A 99 -22.40 -15.64 6.98
N GLY A 100 -21.47 -15.23 6.11
CA GLY A 100 -20.04 -15.18 6.44
C GLY A 100 -19.75 -14.22 7.60
N LYS A 101 -20.41 -13.06 7.66
CA LYS A 101 -20.34 -12.14 8.82
C LYS A 101 -20.87 -12.77 10.10
N ALA A 102 -22.00 -13.46 10.02
CA ALA A 102 -22.64 -14.08 11.17
C ALA A 102 -21.77 -15.24 11.69
N TRP A 103 -21.37 -16.16 10.82
CA TRP A 103 -20.44 -17.24 11.14
C TRP A 103 -19.15 -16.72 11.77
N TRP A 104 -18.47 -15.76 11.13
CA TRP A 104 -17.24 -15.19 11.69
C TRP A 104 -17.46 -14.47 13.03
N SER A 105 -18.61 -13.81 13.23
CA SER A 105 -18.92 -13.17 14.51
C SER A 105 -19.19 -14.19 15.62
N LEU A 106 -19.60 -15.42 15.24
CA LEU A 106 -19.88 -16.53 16.16
C LEU A 106 -18.64 -17.40 16.41
N THR A 107 -17.75 -17.56 15.43
CA THR A 107 -16.64 -18.52 15.46
C THR A 107 -15.24 -17.90 15.44
N GLY A 108 -15.12 -16.61 15.11
CA GLY A 108 -13.82 -15.94 14.95
C GLY A 108 -13.25 -15.46 16.29
N GLU A 109 -11.95 -15.66 16.50
CA GLU A 109 -11.26 -15.05 17.64
C GLU A 109 -11.28 -13.50 17.52
N ARG A 110 -11.38 -12.81 18.66
CA ARG A 110 -11.34 -11.33 18.71
C ARG A 110 -10.03 -10.73 18.20
N THR A 111 -9.01 -11.56 17.97
CA THR A 111 -7.63 -11.24 17.61
C THR A 111 -7.43 -11.05 16.11
N ASP A 112 -8.43 -11.29 15.25
CA ASP A 112 -8.23 -11.24 13.80
C ASP A 112 -7.78 -9.86 13.31
N ARG A 113 -6.47 -9.77 13.10
CA ARG A 113 -5.74 -8.66 12.50
C ARG A 113 -6.33 -8.22 11.15
N TYR A 114 -7.17 -9.04 10.52
CA TYR A 114 -7.68 -8.86 9.16
C TYR A 114 -9.22 -8.91 9.02
N ARG A 115 -9.97 -8.80 10.13
CA ARG A 115 -11.46 -8.88 10.19
C ARG A 115 -12.22 -8.07 9.12
N PHE A 116 -11.59 -7.04 8.52
CA PHE A 116 -12.24 -6.17 7.55
C PHE A 116 -11.97 -6.53 6.08
N MET A 117 -11.01 -7.41 5.78
CA MET A 117 -10.60 -7.76 4.40
C MET A 117 -11.56 -8.69 3.68
N VAL A 118 -12.63 -9.14 4.35
CA VAL A 118 -13.58 -10.12 3.83
C VAL A 118 -14.71 -9.46 3.01
N PHE A 119 -14.64 -8.16 2.69
CA PHE A 119 -15.72 -7.49 1.95
C PHE A 119 -15.37 -7.12 0.52
N PRO A 120 -15.93 -7.88 -0.44
CA PRO A 120 -15.76 -7.57 -1.83
C PRO A 120 -16.35 -6.22 -2.23
N LYS A 121 -15.64 -5.50 -3.09
CA LYS A 121 -16.20 -4.42 -3.89
C LYS A 121 -16.14 -4.81 -5.36
N GLN A 122 -17.15 -4.40 -6.13
CA GLN A 122 -17.04 -4.42 -7.58
C GLN A 122 -15.90 -3.49 -8.00
N HIS A 123 -14.71 -4.06 -8.19
CA HIS A 123 -13.70 -3.48 -9.05
C HIS A 123 -13.91 -4.05 -10.45
N SER A 124 -13.32 -3.40 -11.46
CA SER A 124 -13.39 -3.81 -12.87
C SER A 124 -13.44 -5.34 -13.01
N ARG A 125 -14.54 -5.85 -13.60
CA ARG A 125 -14.67 -7.29 -13.91
C ARG A 125 -13.50 -7.80 -14.75
N ARG A 126 -12.81 -6.91 -15.48
CA ARG A 126 -11.65 -7.24 -16.32
C ARG A 126 -10.37 -7.56 -15.55
N SER A 127 -10.25 -7.17 -14.27
CA SER A 127 -9.03 -7.36 -13.47
C SER A 127 -9.22 -8.29 -12.25
N THR A 128 -10.35 -8.99 -12.20
CA THR A 128 -10.69 -9.88 -11.08
C THR A 128 -10.77 -11.30 -11.61
N ARG A 129 -9.94 -12.20 -11.05
CA ARG A 129 -9.98 -13.64 -11.36
C ARG A 129 -11.39 -14.19 -11.15
N ALA A 130 -11.74 -15.29 -11.82
CA ALA A 130 -13.04 -15.93 -11.67
C ALA A 130 -13.35 -16.31 -10.20
N ASP A 131 -12.33 -16.73 -9.46
CA ASP A 131 -12.39 -17.01 -8.01
C ASP A 131 -12.14 -15.77 -7.13
N ALA A 132 -11.79 -14.64 -7.74
CA ALA A 132 -11.46 -13.36 -7.13
C ALA A 132 -10.37 -13.38 -6.05
N ARG A 133 -9.59 -14.47 -5.93
CA ARG A 133 -8.53 -14.61 -4.93
C ARG A 133 -7.33 -13.77 -5.34
N HIS A 134 -6.77 -13.03 -4.39
CA HIS A 134 -5.52 -12.29 -4.55
C HIS A 134 -4.73 -12.25 -3.25
N ILE A 135 -3.43 -11.92 -3.35
CA ILE A 135 -2.54 -11.79 -2.19
C ILE A 135 -2.54 -10.39 -1.59
N ASP A 136 -3.18 -9.43 -2.26
CA ASP A 136 -3.09 -8.03 -1.86
C ASP A 136 -3.65 -7.78 -0.45
N LEU A 137 -2.93 -6.97 0.32
CA LEU A 137 -3.26 -6.54 1.68
C LEU A 137 -3.25 -7.68 2.72
N GLU A 138 -2.77 -8.87 2.36
CA GLU A 138 -2.70 -10.01 3.27
C GLU A 138 -1.45 -9.99 4.19
N TYR A 139 -0.46 -9.15 3.87
CA TYR A 139 0.78 -8.95 4.63
C TYR A 139 1.41 -10.29 5.10
N GLU A 140 1.53 -10.49 6.42
CA GLU A 140 2.11 -11.69 7.03
C GLU A 140 1.39 -13.00 6.66
N ARG A 141 0.15 -12.94 6.17
CA ARG A 141 -0.54 -14.13 5.65
C ARG A 141 0.02 -14.56 4.31
N ILE A 142 0.53 -13.64 3.47
CA ILE A 142 1.02 -13.91 2.11
C ILE A 142 2.05 -15.05 2.13
N PRO A 143 1.84 -16.16 1.39
CA PRO A 143 2.76 -17.29 1.38
C PRO A 143 4.18 -16.90 0.97
N GLN A 144 5.17 -17.61 1.52
CA GLN A 144 6.58 -17.37 1.22
C GLN A 144 6.87 -17.42 -0.29
N TYR A 145 6.23 -18.36 -1.01
CA TYR A 145 6.27 -18.42 -2.48
C TYR A 145 6.07 -17.06 -3.16
N PHE A 146 5.01 -16.32 -2.80
CA PHE A 146 4.76 -15.01 -3.40
C PHE A 146 5.75 -13.95 -2.95
N ARG A 147 6.27 -14.07 -1.72
CA ARG A 147 7.32 -13.16 -1.24
C ARG A 147 8.62 -13.35 -2.00
N ASP A 148 8.96 -14.60 -2.31
CA ASP A 148 10.15 -14.93 -3.10
C ASP A 148 10.01 -14.48 -4.56
N VAL A 149 8.78 -14.47 -5.09
CA VAL A 149 8.51 -13.92 -6.43
C VAL A 149 8.56 -12.39 -6.43
N TYR A 150 7.84 -11.72 -5.53
CA TYR A 150 7.66 -10.27 -5.59
C TYR A 150 8.73 -9.47 -4.88
N GLY A 151 9.34 -10.01 -3.84
CA GLY A 151 10.41 -9.35 -3.08
C GLY A 151 11.55 -8.86 -3.98
N PRO A 152 12.16 -9.74 -4.81
CA PRO A 152 13.19 -9.33 -5.76
C PRO A 152 12.73 -8.28 -6.77
N LEU A 153 11.46 -8.30 -7.18
CA LEU A 153 10.91 -7.32 -8.12
C LEU A 153 10.75 -5.94 -7.48
N PHE A 154 10.28 -5.86 -6.23
CA PHE A 154 10.27 -4.61 -5.48
C PHE A 154 11.68 -4.07 -5.24
N ALA A 155 12.67 -4.95 -5.01
CA ALA A 155 14.07 -4.57 -4.84
C ALA A 155 14.72 -4.00 -6.11
N ARG A 156 14.13 -4.21 -7.31
CA ARG A 156 14.60 -3.60 -8.56
C ARG A 156 14.22 -2.12 -8.71
N ILE A 157 13.34 -1.60 -7.85
CA ILE A 157 12.97 -0.19 -7.86
C ILE A 157 14.15 0.63 -7.33
N ARG A 158 14.65 1.54 -8.16
CA ARG A 158 15.70 2.51 -7.84
C ARG A 158 15.04 3.87 -7.65
N PHE A 159 15.03 4.35 -6.43
CA PHE A 159 14.53 5.69 -6.10
C PHE A 159 15.57 6.74 -6.49
N ARG A 160 15.13 7.98 -6.71
CA ARG A 160 16.04 9.12 -6.85
C ARG A 160 16.98 9.20 -5.63
N PRO A 161 18.31 9.41 -5.82
CA PRO A 161 19.26 9.44 -4.72
C PRO A 161 18.90 10.46 -3.63
N GLU A 162 18.32 11.59 -4.02
CA GLU A 162 17.93 12.66 -3.10
C GLU A 162 16.78 12.22 -2.19
N ILE A 163 15.80 11.49 -2.74
CA ILE A 163 14.65 10.94 -1.98
C ILE A 163 15.11 9.80 -1.06
N ALA A 164 15.91 8.87 -1.60
CA ALA A 164 16.45 7.75 -0.82
C ALA A 164 17.38 8.21 0.30
N GLY A 165 18.20 9.23 0.02
CA GLY A 165 19.10 9.87 0.97
C GLY A 165 18.35 10.53 2.10
N ALA A 166 17.37 11.40 1.80
CA ALA A 166 16.54 12.07 2.80
C ALA A 166 15.82 11.07 3.73
N ALA A 167 15.23 10.01 3.17
CA ALA A 167 14.61 8.96 3.97
C ALA A 167 15.63 8.22 4.85
N SER A 168 16.80 7.89 4.31
CA SER A 168 17.82 7.11 5.04
C SER A 168 18.47 7.92 6.17
N GLU A 169 18.80 9.19 5.91
CA GLU A 169 19.35 10.10 6.90
C GLU A 169 18.38 10.33 8.06
N TRP A 170 17.12 10.66 7.73
CA TRP A 170 16.12 10.89 8.77
C TRP A 170 15.81 9.61 9.56
N ALA A 171 15.72 8.46 8.89
CA ALA A 171 15.52 7.18 9.57
C ALA A 171 16.65 6.84 10.54
N ALA A 172 17.91 7.07 10.15
CA ALA A 172 19.07 6.78 11.00
C ALA A 172 19.03 7.56 12.32
N ALA A 173 18.52 8.80 12.30
CA ALA A 173 18.40 9.63 13.49
C ALA A 173 17.14 9.34 14.33
N ASN A 174 16.05 8.87 13.71
CA ASN A 174 14.72 8.88 14.36
C ASN A 174 14.07 7.50 14.51
N ILE A 175 14.36 6.55 13.62
CA ILE A 175 13.70 5.24 13.56
C ILE A 175 14.58 4.17 14.23
N ALA A 176 14.38 4.01 15.53
CA ALA A 176 14.94 2.90 16.30
C ALA A 176 14.05 1.65 16.24
N ALA A 177 14.57 0.51 16.73
CA ALA A 177 13.88 -0.79 16.66
C ALA A 177 12.53 -0.83 17.39
N ASP A 178 12.33 0.03 18.38
CA ASP A 178 11.13 0.17 19.20
C ASP A 178 10.06 1.10 18.58
N VAL A 179 10.40 1.80 17.48
CA VAL A 179 9.47 2.68 16.79
C VAL A 179 8.47 1.87 15.96
N VAL A 180 7.18 2.13 16.18
CA VAL A 180 6.09 1.53 15.44
C VAL A 180 5.67 2.46 14.32
N GLY A 181 5.66 1.97 13.08
CA GLY A 181 5.11 2.69 11.94
C GLY A 181 3.59 2.72 12.02
N VAL A 182 2.98 3.87 11.80
CA VAL A 182 1.53 4.06 11.83
C VAL A 182 1.11 4.76 10.54
N GLN A 183 0.40 4.05 9.68
CA GLN A 183 -0.12 4.58 8.43
C GLN A 183 -1.64 4.76 8.52
N VAL A 184 -2.08 6.02 8.47
CA VAL A 184 -3.50 6.41 8.54
C VAL A 184 -3.99 6.92 7.19
N ARG A 185 -4.94 6.22 6.58
CA ARG A 185 -5.70 6.73 5.43
C ARG A 185 -7.05 7.22 5.95
N THR A 186 -7.25 8.52 5.94
CA THR A 186 -8.50 9.16 6.36
C THR A 186 -9.59 9.07 5.31
N TRP A 187 -9.24 8.83 4.04
CA TRP A 187 -10.19 8.82 2.92
C TRP A 187 -10.97 10.14 2.81
N ARG A 188 -10.34 11.24 3.23
CA ARG A 188 -10.90 12.60 3.20
C ARG A 188 -11.34 13.05 1.81
N ASP A 189 -10.82 12.39 0.76
CA ASP A 189 -11.20 12.63 -0.63
C ASP A 189 -12.64 12.21 -0.96
N ASP A 190 -13.32 11.48 -0.06
CA ASP A 190 -14.69 11.02 -0.25
C ASP A 190 -15.41 10.84 1.09
N ALA A 191 -16.42 11.66 1.34
CA ALA A 191 -17.15 11.67 2.60
C ALA A 191 -17.76 10.31 2.97
N ARG A 192 -18.20 9.52 1.98
CA ARG A 192 -18.76 8.17 2.22
C ARG A 192 -17.65 7.21 2.64
N ARG A 193 -16.50 7.22 1.96
CA ARG A 193 -15.34 6.40 2.32
C ARG A 193 -14.78 6.81 3.67
N HIS A 194 -14.68 8.10 3.97
CA HIS A 194 -14.25 8.62 5.26
C HIS A 194 -15.10 8.06 6.41
N ARG A 195 -16.43 8.25 6.35
CA ARG A 195 -17.37 7.73 7.39
C ARG A 195 -17.32 6.21 7.51
N LYS A 196 -17.15 5.51 6.38
CA LYS A 196 -17.17 4.04 6.35
C LYS A 196 -15.88 3.41 6.85
N TYR A 197 -14.72 4.01 6.53
CA TYR A 197 -13.42 3.38 6.76
C TYR A 197 -12.65 4.03 7.89
N HIS A 198 -12.53 5.36 7.91
CA HIS A 198 -11.67 6.04 8.86
C HIS A 198 -12.31 6.17 10.25
N VAL A 199 -13.54 6.69 10.31
CA VAL A 199 -14.24 6.91 11.59
C VAL A 199 -14.30 5.65 12.47
N PRO A 200 -14.73 4.47 11.96
CA PRO A 200 -14.74 3.26 12.78
C PRO A 200 -13.34 2.69 13.06
N SER A 201 -12.38 2.84 12.15
CA SER A 201 -11.03 2.29 12.32
C SER A 201 -10.20 3.05 13.35
N LEU A 202 -10.47 4.35 13.54
CA LEU A 202 -9.76 5.18 14.51
C LEU A 202 -9.84 4.61 15.93
N ARG A 203 -11.02 4.13 16.37
CA ARG A 203 -11.17 3.46 17.67
C ARG A 203 -10.30 2.22 17.81
N ARG A 204 -10.09 1.48 16.72
CA ARG A 204 -9.23 0.29 16.71
C ARG A 204 -7.76 0.70 16.73
N LEU A 205 -7.36 1.70 15.96
CA LEU A 205 -6.03 2.28 16.01
C LEU A 205 -5.69 2.69 17.45
N THR A 206 -6.57 3.46 18.09
CA THR A 206 -6.36 3.90 19.48
C THR A 206 -6.12 2.72 20.42
N ARG A 207 -6.95 1.66 20.37
CA ARG A 207 -6.73 0.46 21.20
C ARG A 207 -5.39 -0.24 20.92
N LEU A 208 -4.97 -0.29 19.65
CA LEU A 208 -3.68 -0.89 19.29
C LEU A 208 -2.51 -0.09 19.88
N LEU A 209 -2.59 1.24 19.85
CA LEU A 209 -1.55 2.13 20.35
C LEU A 209 -1.57 2.24 21.89
N ASP A 210 -2.74 2.20 22.52
CA ASP A 210 -2.90 2.17 23.99
C ASP A 210 -2.21 0.93 24.59
N ALA A 211 -2.17 -0.20 23.85
CA ALA A 211 -1.48 -1.43 24.26
C ALA A 211 0.05 -1.36 24.13
N LEU A 212 0.60 -0.21 23.70
CA LEU A 212 2.02 0.03 23.44
C LEU A 212 2.51 1.25 24.25
N PRO A 213 2.53 1.19 25.60
CA PRO A 213 2.69 2.37 26.45
C PRO A 213 4.08 3.04 26.36
N ASN A 214 5.12 2.32 25.96
CA ASN A 214 6.50 2.82 25.96
C ASN A 214 7.08 3.01 24.55
N GLN A 215 6.28 2.78 23.50
CA GLN A 215 6.76 2.87 22.12
C GLN A 215 6.59 4.28 21.57
N ARG A 216 7.47 4.68 20.65
CA ARG A 216 7.26 5.85 19.79
C ARG A 216 6.55 5.44 18.50
N PHE A 217 5.83 6.37 17.92
CA PHE A 217 4.98 6.16 16.75
C PHE A 217 5.46 7.05 15.61
N PHE A 218 5.96 6.47 14.54
CA PHE A 218 6.20 7.20 13.30
C PHE A 218 4.90 7.26 12.50
N VAL A 219 4.30 8.44 12.41
CA VAL A 219 2.95 8.64 11.87
C VAL A 219 3.02 9.21 10.46
N VAL A 220 2.41 8.46 9.53
CA VAL A 220 2.18 8.87 8.14
C VAL A 220 0.68 8.91 7.89
N SER A 221 0.21 9.99 7.29
CA SER A 221 -1.22 10.22 7.04
C SER A 221 -1.46 11.01 5.75
N ASP A 222 -2.66 10.91 5.18
CA ASP A 222 -3.18 11.80 4.13
C ASP A 222 -3.86 13.08 4.70
N SER A 223 -3.83 13.24 6.01
CA SER A 223 -4.35 14.40 6.74
C SER A 223 -3.31 14.90 7.74
N ASP A 224 -3.21 16.22 7.84
CA ASP A 224 -2.36 16.95 8.78
C ASP A 224 -2.84 16.82 10.24
N ASP A 225 -4.09 16.40 10.48
CA ASP A 225 -4.69 16.36 11.81
C ASP A 225 -4.29 15.13 12.64
N ILE A 226 -3.87 14.04 11.98
CA ILE A 226 -3.66 12.76 12.63
C ILE A 226 -2.46 12.77 13.59
N ALA A 227 -1.31 13.31 13.16
CA ALA A 227 -0.13 13.36 14.02
C ALA A 227 -0.36 14.26 15.25
N PRO A 228 -0.89 15.49 15.13
CA PRO A 228 -1.29 16.31 16.28
C PRO A 228 -2.29 15.63 17.21
N MET A 229 -3.32 14.98 16.66
CA MET A 229 -4.30 14.23 17.46
C MET A 229 -3.64 13.10 18.28
N LEU A 230 -2.72 12.34 17.68
CA LEU A 230 -1.98 11.30 18.39
C LEU A 230 -0.99 11.90 19.40
N ALA A 231 -0.34 13.01 19.08
CA ALA A 231 0.59 13.71 19.96
C ALA A 231 -0.12 14.26 21.20
N ALA A 232 -1.33 14.78 21.06
CA ALA A 232 -2.15 15.23 22.18
C ALA A 232 -2.53 14.08 23.13
N ARG A 233 -2.75 12.87 22.59
CA ARG A 233 -3.12 11.68 23.39
C ARG A 233 -1.94 11.01 24.06
N TYR A 234 -0.83 10.83 23.34
CA TYR A 234 0.30 10.03 23.79
C TYR A 234 1.52 10.86 24.22
N GLY A 235 1.49 12.17 24.01
CA GLY A 235 2.61 13.08 24.23
C GLY A 235 3.43 13.31 22.94
N ALA A 236 3.81 14.56 22.70
CA ALA A 236 4.52 14.98 21.49
C ALA A 236 5.85 14.23 21.28
N HIS A 237 6.58 13.93 22.36
CA HIS A 237 7.85 13.18 22.31
C HIS A 237 7.68 11.73 21.82
N ARG A 238 6.46 11.19 21.82
CA ARG A 238 6.15 9.84 21.33
C ARG A 238 5.69 9.80 19.89
N VAL A 239 5.41 10.93 19.27
CA VAL A 239 4.90 10.99 17.90
C VAL A 239 5.95 11.62 17.00
N LEU A 240 6.46 10.80 16.08
CA LEU A 240 7.43 11.20 15.07
C LEU A 240 6.70 11.42 13.76
N ALA A 241 7.05 12.47 13.04
CA ALA A 241 6.61 12.72 11.68
C ALA A 241 7.80 13.26 10.88
N TYR A 242 7.90 12.88 9.61
CA TYR A 242 8.91 13.46 8.74
C TYR A 242 8.63 14.97 8.58
N PRO A 243 9.64 15.85 8.72
CA PRO A 243 9.47 17.29 8.60
C PRO A 243 9.24 17.66 7.13
N ARG A 244 7.99 17.59 6.72
CA ARG A 244 7.53 17.95 5.38
C ARG A 244 7.40 19.45 5.25
N THR A 245 7.56 19.91 4.02
CA THR A 245 7.32 21.29 3.61
C THR A 245 6.01 21.45 2.87
N THR A 246 5.46 20.36 2.34
CA THR A 246 4.11 20.34 1.75
C THR A 246 3.11 19.85 2.79
N PRO A 247 1.98 20.56 3.02
CA PRO A 247 0.88 20.04 3.81
C PRO A 247 0.42 18.67 3.27
N ARG A 248 0.08 17.73 4.14
CA ARG A 248 -0.37 16.38 3.74
C ARG A 248 -1.62 16.45 2.88
N ALA A 249 -2.51 17.39 3.20
CA ALA A 249 -3.68 17.74 2.42
C ALA A 249 -3.42 18.04 0.94
N ASP A 250 -2.26 18.62 0.67
CA ASP A 250 -1.91 19.27 -0.59
C ASP A 250 -0.76 18.53 -1.29
N SER A 251 -0.31 17.41 -0.72
CA SER A 251 0.76 16.55 -1.24
C SER A 251 0.59 16.20 -2.73
N TRP A 252 -0.65 16.03 -3.17
CA TRP A 252 -1.01 15.67 -4.54
C TRP A 252 -1.07 16.85 -5.51
N LEU A 253 -0.89 18.10 -5.06
CA LEU A 253 -0.93 19.30 -5.91
C LEU A 253 0.40 19.60 -6.59
N ALA A 254 1.53 19.12 -6.06
CA ALA A 254 2.85 19.41 -6.60
C ALA A 254 3.79 18.19 -6.60
N PRO A 255 4.73 18.08 -7.55
CA PRO A 255 5.70 16.97 -7.58
C PRO A 255 6.47 16.78 -6.27
N ARG A 256 6.81 17.89 -5.59
CA ARG A 256 7.48 17.89 -4.28
C ARG A 256 6.66 17.14 -3.21
N GLY A 257 5.35 17.36 -3.17
CA GLY A 257 4.49 16.68 -2.20
C GLY A 257 4.42 15.18 -2.44
N ILE A 258 4.42 14.73 -3.70
CA ILE A 258 4.53 13.31 -4.06
C ILE A 258 5.90 12.73 -3.70
N ALA A 259 6.98 13.50 -3.87
CA ALA A 259 8.30 13.07 -3.45
C ALA A 259 8.37 12.89 -1.91
N GLU A 260 7.77 13.78 -1.14
CA GLU A 260 7.63 13.65 0.32
C GLU A 260 6.74 12.47 0.72
N ASP A 261 5.68 12.15 -0.05
CA ASP A 261 4.90 10.93 0.14
C ASP A 261 5.74 9.67 -0.09
N LEU A 262 6.63 9.70 -1.09
CA LEU A 262 7.56 8.60 -1.32
C LEU A 262 8.58 8.47 -0.18
N ILE A 263 9.07 9.58 0.38
CA ILE A 263 9.91 9.57 1.59
C ILE A 263 9.17 8.90 2.75
N ASP A 264 7.93 9.32 3.04
CA ASP A 264 7.11 8.72 4.09
C ASP A 264 6.93 7.20 3.90
N MET A 265 6.73 6.75 2.65
CA MET A 265 6.63 5.32 2.31
C MET A 265 7.94 4.57 2.60
N LEU A 266 9.08 5.16 2.24
CA LEU A 266 10.41 4.60 2.52
C LEU A 266 10.74 4.60 4.01
N LEU A 267 10.24 5.55 4.78
CA LEU A 267 10.41 5.57 6.23
C LEU A 267 9.56 4.48 6.90
N LEU A 268 8.31 4.29 6.47
CA LEU A 268 7.48 3.18 6.96
C LEU A 268 8.13 1.82 6.69
N SER A 269 8.80 1.66 5.56
CA SER A 269 9.46 0.40 5.19
C SER A 269 10.63 0.02 6.10
N ARG A 270 11.15 0.98 6.90
CA ARG A 270 12.20 0.74 7.90
C ARG A 270 11.69 0.25 9.25
N THR A 271 10.37 0.27 9.48
CA THR A 271 9.80 -0.11 10.78
C THR A 271 9.64 -1.63 10.91
N SER A 272 9.87 -2.17 12.11
CA SER A 272 9.72 -3.62 12.41
C SER A 272 8.29 -4.01 12.77
N ARG A 273 7.45 -3.01 13.10
CA ARG A 273 6.03 -3.14 13.40
C ARG A 273 5.26 -2.04 12.70
N LEU A 274 4.14 -2.39 12.07
CA LEU A 274 3.33 -1.48 11.26
C LEU A 274 1.84 -1.58 11.64
N CYS A 275 1.24 -0.47 12.05
CA CYS A 275 -0.20 -0.31 12.10
C CYS A 275 -0.66 0.28 10.75
N ALA A 276 -1.42 -0.49 9.96
CA ALA A 276 -1.79 -0.13 8.60
C ALA A 276 -3.30 0.10 8.48
N SER A 277 -3.71 1.18 7.82
CA SER A 277 -5.12 1.40 7.50
C SER A 277 -5.64 0.34 6.54
N TYR A 278 -6.84 -0.17 6.82
CA TYR A 278 -7.52 -1.07 5.91
C TYR A 278 -7.63 -0.50 4.48
N LEU A 279 -7.32 -1.33 3.47
CA LEU A 279 -7.32 -1.02 2.03
C LEU A 279 -6.30 0.01 1.55
N SER A 280 -5.29 0.35 2.35
CA SER A 280 -4.23 1.23 1.87
C SER A 280 -3.13 0.45 1.14
N THR A 281 -3.05 0.63 -0.19
CA THR A 281 -1.90 0.12 -0.96
C THR A 281 -0.59 0.82 -0.61
N PHE A 282 -0.65 1.99 0.04
CA PHE A 282 0.53 2.73 0.47
C PHE A 282 1.32 1.96 1.54
N SER A 283 0.64 1.48 2.59
CA SER A 283 1.26 0.69 3.66
C SER A 283 1.67 -0.70 3.19
N GLU A 284 0.91 -1.29 2.27
CA GLU A 284 1.27 -2.56 1.63
C GLU A 284 2.57 -2.45 0.82
N VAL A 285 2.71 -1.42 -0.01
CA VAL A 285 3.97 -1.20 -0.74
C VAL A 285 5.11 -0.89 0.21
N ALA A 286 4.90 -0.10 1.27
CA ALA A 286 5.93 0.10 2.29
C ALA A 286 6.39 -1.23 2.92
N TRP A 287 5.46 -2.14 3.21
CA TRP A 287 5.77 -3.47 3.74
C TRP A 287 6.60 -4.31 2.75
N TRP A 288 6.25 -4.28 1.45
CA TRP A 288 7.03 -4.93 0.39
C TRP A 288 8.43 -4.36 0.26
N LEU A 289 8.57 -3.03 0.25
CA LEU A 289 9.86 -2.34 0.18
C LEU A 289 10.74 -2.61 1.41
N GLY A 290 10.11 -2.89 2.57
CA GLY A 290 10.79 -3.32 3.79
C GLY A 290 11.21 -4.80 3.79
N GLY A 291 11.07 -5.48 2.64
CA GLY A 291 11.39 -6.90 2.51
C GLY A 291 10.42 -7.81 3.25
N THR A 292 9.17 -7.38 3.46
CA THR A 292 8.11 -8.17 4.12
C THR A 292 8.38 -8.55 5.58
N LYS A 293 9.29 -7.81 6.25
CA LYS A 293 9.77 -8.15 7.61
C LYS A 293 8.90 -7.60 8.73
N ALA A 294 8.17 -6.51 8.48
CA ALA A 294 7.41 -5.86 9.54
C ALA A 294 6.21 -6.72 9.97
N ARG A 295 5.95 -6.78 11.27
CA ARG A 295 4.71 -7.35 11.82
C ARG A 295 3.58 -6.34 11.64
N VAL A 296 2.49 -6.73 11.00
CA VAL A 296 1.43 -5.80 10.60
C VAL A 296 0.16 -6.02 11.40
N SER A 297 -0.41 -4.93 11.92
CA SER A 297 -1.77 -4.91 12.47
C SER A 297 -2.63 -3.98 11.64
N VAL A 298 -3.62 -4.53 10.95
CA VAL A 298 -4.58 -3.72 10.17
C VAL A 298 -5.67 -3.20 11.10
N PHE A 299 -6.09 -1.95 10.88
CA PHE A 299 -7.18 -1.33 11.61
C PHE A 299 -8.28 -0.77 10.71
#